data_AF-A0A8J6V5U3-F1
#
_entry.id   AF-A0A8J6V5U3-F1
#
_cell.length_a   1.000
_cell.length_b   1.000
_cell.length_c   1.000
_cell.angle_alpha   90.00
_cell.angle_beta   90.00
_cell.angle_gamma   90.00
#
_symmetry.space_group_name_H-M   'P 1'
#
loop_
_entity.id
_entity.type
_entity.pdbx_description
1 polymer ?
#
loop_
_entity_poly.entity_id
_entity_poly.type
_entity_poly.pdbx_seq_one_letter_code
_entity_poly.pdbx_strand_id
1 'polypeptide(L)'
;MSDTKTQLATFRIEPDLWEEFKSQARRNGKTASDALTDFVQNYVEAGDAPTAAFPAQLDNLESRIDEKVTEAIAPIRQELAELRAELRGKLRRAA
;
A
#
# COMPACT_ATOMS: atom_id res chain seq x y z
N MET A 1 2.55 10.15 -30.44
CA MET A 1 1.62 9.26 -29.74
C MET A 1 2.12 7.85 -29.98
N SER A 2 2.77 7.24 -28.99
CA SER A 2 3.36 5.91 -29.17
C SER A 2 2.26 4.85 -29.09
N ASP A 3 2.02 4.16 -30.20
CA ASP A 3 1.22 2.94 -30.25
C ASP A 3 1.74 1.96 -29.18
N THR A 4 0.98 1.80 -28.11
CA THR A 4 1.29 0.80 -27.10
C THR A 4 0.89 -0.53 -27.71
N LYS A 5 1.86 -1.27 -28.28
CA LYS A 5 1.63 -2.58 -28.89
C LYS A 5 0.93 -3.48 -27.88
N THR A 6 -0.35 -3.74 -28.08
CA THR A 6 -1.11 -4.72 -27.31
C THR A 6 -0.74 -6.13 -27.79
N GLN A 7 -0.42 -7.01 -26.85
CA GLN A 7 -0.08 -8.41 -27.13
C GLN A 7 -1.12 -9.31 -26.47
N LEU A 8 -1.72 -10.20 -27.25
CA LEU A 8 -2.60 -11.24 -26.72
C LEU A 8 -1.74 -12.33 -26.07
N ALA A 9 -1.93 -12.54 -24.77
CA ALA A 9 -1.33 -13.65 -24.04
C ALA A 9 -2.39 -14.73 -23.79
N THR A 10 -2.02 -15.99 -24.05
CA THR A 10 -2.89 -17.14 -23.82
C THR A 10 -2.25 -18.05 -22.78
N PHE A 11 -3.02 -18.45 -21.77
CA PHE A 11 -2.59 -19.38 -20.73
C PHE A 11 -3.69 -20.41 -20.47
N ARG A 12 -3.30 -21.55 -19.89
CA ARG A 12 -4.25 -22.59 -19.48
C ARG A 12 -4.67 -22.33 -18.05
N ILE A 13 -5.97 -22.45 -17.79
CA ILE A 13 -6.58 -22.30 -16.47
C ILE A 13 -7.74 -23.27 -16.33
N GLU A 14 -7.99 -23.74 -15.12
CA GLU A 14 -9.15 -24.58 -14.83
C GLU A 14 -10.46 -23.79 -15.03
N PRO A 15 -11.49 -24.38 -15.68
CA PRO A 15 -12.72 -23.65 -15.99
C PRO A 15 -13.42 -23.07 -14.75
N ASP A 16 -13.52 -23.86 -13.68
CA ASP A 16 -14.21 -23.45 -12.45
C ASP A 16 -13.48 -22.29 -11.76
N LEU A 17 -12.14 -22.36 -11.71
CA LEU A 17 -11.30 -21.29 -11.18
C LEU A 17 -11.44 -20.01 -12.00
N TRP A 18 -11.57 -20.12 -13.33
CA TRP A 18 -11.77 -18.98 -14.21
C TRP A 18 -13.12 -18.30 -14.01
N GLU A 19 -14.20 -19.07 -13.82
CA GLU A 19 -15.51 -18.52 -13.51
C GLU A 19 -15.52 -17.80 -12.15
N GLU A 20 -14.89 -18.37 -11.13
CA GLU A 20 -14.77 -17.74 -9.81
C GLU A 20 -13.97 -16.44 -9.90
N PHE A 21 -12.85 -16.44 -10.62
CA PHE A 21 -12.05 -15.23 -10.86
C PHE A 21 -12.88 -14.13 -11.55
N LYS A 22 -13.64 -14.46 -12.60
CA LYS A 22 -14.53 -13.51 -13.27
C LYS A 22 -15.61 -12.96 -12.33
N SER A 23 -16.18 -13.82 -11.49
CA SER A 23 -17.17 -13.44 -10.48
C SER A 23 -16.58 -12.42 -9.49
N GLN A 24 -15.38 -12.69 -8.98
CA GLN A 24 -14.69 -11.76 -8.07
C GLN A 24 -14.29 -10.44 -8.73
N ALA A 25 -13.76 -10.47 -9.95
CA ALA A 25 -13.42 -9.25 -10.68
C ALA A 25 -14.64 -8.34 -10.85
N ARG A 26 -15.80 -8.92 -11.20
CA ARG A 26 -17.07 -8.18 -11.34
C ARG A 26 -17.57 -7.60 -10.02
N ARG A 27 -17.44 -8.32 -8.90
CA ARG A 27 -17.78 -7.79 -7.57
C ARG A 27 -16.98 -6.52 -7.24
N ASN A 28 -15.75 -6.45 -7.73
CA ASN A 28 -14.86 -5.29 -7.56
C ASN A 28 -15.00 -4.26 -8.69
N GLY A 29 -16.03 -4.36 -9.54
CA GLY A 29 -16.31 -3.41 -10.62
C GLY A 29 -15.33 -3.48 -11.81
N LYS A 30 -14.53 -4.55 -11.91
CA LYS A 30 -13.52 -4.73 -12.97
C LYS A 30 -13.89 -5.87 -13.93
N THR A 31 -13.36 -5.83 -15.14
CA THR A 31 -13.36 -7.02 -15.99
C THR A 31 -12.20 -7.94 -15.62
N ALA A 32 -12.28 -9.21 -16.03
CA ALA A 32 -11.18 -10.15 -15.81
C ALA A 32 -9.88 -9.72 -16.53
N SER A 33 -10.00 -9.10 -17.71
CA SER A 33 -8.85 -8.54 -18.43
C SER A 33 -8.22 -7.37 -17.69
N ASP A 34 -9.02 -6.46 -17.12
CA ASP A 34 -8.50 -5.35 -16.32
C ASP A 34 -7.77 -5.87 -15.08
N ALA A 35 -8.39 -6.83 -14.37
CA ALA A 35 -7.79 -7.45 -13.19
C ALA A 35 -6.47 -8.17 -13.49
N LEU A 36 -6.36 -8.85 -14.63
CA LEU A 36 -5.11 -9.48 -15.07
C LEU A 36 -4.06 -8.45 -15.47
N THR A 37 -4.46 -7.38 -16.13
CA THR A 37 -3.54 -6.30 -16.53
C THR A 37 -2.96 -5.61 -15.29
N ASP A 38 -3.81 -5.29 -14.32
CA ASP A 38 -3.40 -4.73 -13.03
C ASP A 38 -2.46 -5.67 -12.29
N PHE A 39 -2.76 -6.97 -12.27
CA PHE A 39 -1.90 -7.96 -11.64
C PHE A 39 -0.51 -8.01 -12.28
N VAL A 40 -0.44 -8.06 -13.62
CA VAL A 40 0.83 -8.07 -14.36
C VAL A 40 1.61 -6.77 -14.12
N GLN A 41 0.95 -5.62 -14.14
CA GLN A 41 1.59 -4.33 -13.88
C GLN A 41 2.17 -4.28 -12.46
N ASN A 42 1.37 -4.65 -11.47
CA ASN A 42 1.81 -4.71 -10.07
C ASN A 42 2.98 -5.69 -9.88
N TYR A 43 2.96 -6.83 -10.56
CA TYR A 43 4.05 -7.82 -10.53
C TYR A 43 5.37 -7.23 -11.07
N VAL A 44 5.30 -6.53 -12.20
CA VAL A 44 6.49 -5.91 -12.82
C VAL A 44 7.02 -4.77 -11.95
N GLU A 45 6.14 -3.96 -11.36
CA GLU A 45 6.52 -2.84 -10.49
C GLU A 45 7.08 -3.31 -9.14
N ALA A 46 6.49 -4.35 -8.54
CA ALA A 46 6.97 -4.94 -7.30
C ALA A 46 8.29 -5.71 -7.47
N GLY A 47 8.60 -6.16 -8.69
CA GLY A 47 9.82 -6.90 -9.02
C GLY A 47 9.86 -8.34 -8.50
N ASP A 48 8.75 -8.84 -7.95
CA ASP A 48 8.64 -10.20 -7.43
C ASP A 48 7.20 -10.72 -7.53
N ALA A 49 7.06 -12.04 -7.58
CA ALA A 49 5.75 -12.67 -7.49
C ALA A 49 5.16 -12.47 -6.11
N PRO A 50 3.84 -12.26 -6.00
CA PRO A 50 3.16 -12.50 -4.73
C PRO A 50 3.31 -13.99 -4.42
N THR A 51 4.37 -14.33 -3.69
CA THR A 51 4.52 -15.64 -3.08
C THR A 51 3.44 -15.76 -2.01
N ALA A 52 3.04 -17.00 -1.68
CA ALA A 52 2.09 -17.27 -0.61
C ALA A 52 2.52 -16.70 0.78
N ALA A 53 3.69 -16.05 0.86
CA ALA A 53 4.16 -15.24 1.97
C ALA A 53 3.55 -13.82 2.03
N PHE A 54 2.36 -13.61 1.46
CA PHE A 54 1.54 -12.41 1.69
C PHE A 54 1.51 -11.93 3.16
N PRO A 55 1.44 -12.81 4.18
CA PRO A 55 1.49 -12.39 5.58
C PRO A 55 2.81 -11.68 5.94
N ALA A 56 3.96 -12.21 5.50
CA ALA A 56 5.27 -11.64 5.82
C ALA A 56 5.51 -10.29 5.12
N GLN A 57 4.90 -10.07 3.95
CA GLN A 57 4.95 -8.77 3.26
C GLN A 57 4.06 -7.72 3.95
N LEU A 58 2.93 -8.14 4.53
CA LEU A 58 2.07 -7.30 5.37
C LEU A 58 2.79 -6.87 6.65
N ASP A 59 3.43 -7.79 7.37
CA ASP A 59 4.19 -7.48 8.59
C ASP A 59 5.34 -6.49 8.32
N ASN A 60 6.00 -6.63 7.17
CA ASN A 60 7.04 -5.70 6.71
C ASN A 60 6.45 -4.32 6.39
N LEU A 61 5.27 -4.28 5.75
CA LEU A 61 4.60 -3.03 5.44
C LEU A 61 4.13 -2.30 6.70
N GLU A 62 3.55 -3.02 7.68
CA GLU A 62 3.16 -2.46 8.98
C GLU A 62 4.36 -1.85 9.70
N SER A 63 5.47 -2.58 9.78
CA SER A 63 6.70 -2.08 10.41
C SER A 63 7.21 -0.79 9.76
N ARG A 64 7.17 -0.71 8.42
CA ARG A 64 7.58 0.49 7.66
C ARG A 64 6.62 1.66 7.84
N ILE A 65 5.33 1.40 8.01
CA ILE A 65 4.33 2.44 8.29
C ILE A 65 4.58 3.01 9.68
N ASP A 66 4.79 2.17 10.68
CA ASP A 66 5.06 2.58 12.07
C ASP A 66 6.33 3.43 12.18
N GLU A 67 7.40 3.05 11.47
CA GLU A 67 8.63 3.85 11.38
C GLU A 67 8.35 5.23 10.79
N LYS A 68 7.69 5.31 9.63
CA LYS A 68 7.38 6.58 8.98
C LYS A 68 6.47 7.47 9.81
N VAL A 69 5.48 6.89 10.49
CA VAL A 69 4.57 7.61 11.38
C VAL A 69 5.34 8.15 12.58
N THR A 70 6.24 7.35 13.16
CA THR A 70 7.10 7.77 14.28
C THR A 70 8.01 8.92 13.87
N GLU A 71 8.66 8.83 12.71
CA GLU A 71 9.52 9.89 12.16
C GLU A 71 8.73 11.17 11.89
N ALA A 72 7.54 11.07 11.28
CA ALA A 72 6.70 12.22 10.99
C ALA A 72 6.18 12.93 12.25
N ILE A 73 5.93 12.17 13.32
CA ILE A 73 5.40 12.71 14.59
C ILE A 73 6.51 13.24 15.50
N ALA A 74 7.76 12.81 15.34
CA ALA A 74 8.90 13.24 16.14
C ALA A 74 9.05 14.77 16.27
N PRO A 75 9.06 15.57 15.18
CA PRO A 75 9.18 17.03 15.29
C PRO A 75 7.99 17.66 16.03
N ILE A 76 6.77 17.17 15.79
CA ILE A 76 5.56 17.66 16.46
C ILE A 76 5.64 17.42 17.97
N ARG A 77 6.12 16.25 18.40
CA ARG A 77 6.33 15.94 19.84
C ARG A 77 7.38 16.85 20.47
N GLN A 78 8.44 17.17 19.74
CA GLN A 78 9.47 18.08 20.20
C GLN A 78 8.92 19.49 20.41
N GLU A 79 8.23 20.05 19.42
CA GLU A 79 7.59 21.38 19.51
C GLU A 79 6.61 21.46 20.69
N LEU A 80 5.82 20.40 20.90
CA LEU A 80 4.88 20.32 22.03
C LEU A 80 5.58 20.31 23.39
N ALA A 81 6.76 19.68 23.47
CA ALA A 81 7.58 19.68 24.69
C ALA A 81 8.16 21.07 24.98
N GLU A 82 8.66 21.75 23.94
CA GLU A 82 9.20 23.11 24.03
C GLU A 82 8.12 24.11 24.45
N LEU A 83 6.95 24.09 23.81
CA LEU A 83 5.81 24.93 24.17
C LEU A 83 5.36 24.72 25.62
N ARG A 84 5.32 23.46 26.08
CA ARG A 84 4.98 23.14 27.48
C ARG A 84 6.01 23.69 28.46
N ALA A 85 7.30 23.62 28.12
CA ALA A 85 8.37 24.18 28.94
C ALA A 85 8.28 25.71 29.02
N GLU A 86 8.03 26.37 27.89
CA GLU A 86 7.85 27.82 27.82
C GLU A 86 6.64 28.28 28.64
N LEU A 87 5.50 27.59 28.51
CA LEU A 87 4.27 27.92 29.25
C LEU A 87 4.47 27.80 30.76
N ARG A 88 5.15 26.73 31.22
CA ARG A 88 5.52 26.57 32.63
C ARG A 88 6.44 27.69 33.11
N GLY A 89 7.42 28.08 32.30
CA GLY A 89 8.31 29.20 32.60
C GLY A 89 7.59 30.55 32.67
N LYS A 90 6.56 30.76 31.84
CA LYS A 90 5.69 31.96 31.92
C LYS A 90 4.84 31.96 33.18
N LEU A 91 4.18 30.84 33.50
CA LEU A 91 3.36 30.70 34.72
C LEU A 91 4.17 30.93 35.99
N ARG A 92 5.40 30.40 36.06
CA ARG A 92 6.29 30.59 37.22
C ARG A 92 6.76 32.05 37.39
N ARG A 93 6.82 32.84 36.31
CA ARG A 93 7.19 34.26 36.37
C ARG A 93 6.01 35.18 36.70
N ALA A 94 4.78 34.68 36.55
CA ALA A 94 3.55 35.42 36.83
C ALA A 94 2.98 35.16 38.23
N ALA A 95 3.52 34.17 38.96
CA ALA A 95 3.22 33.86 40.35
C ALA A 95 4.32 34.42 41.26
#